data_AF-G3EH64-F1
#
_entry.id   AF-G3EH64-F1
#
_cell.length_a   1.000
_cell.length_b   1.000
_cell.length_c   1.000
_cell.angle_alpha   90.00
_cell.angle_beta   90.00
_cell.angle_gamma   90.00
#
_symmetry.space_group_name_H-M   'P 1'
#
loop_
_entity.id
_entity.type
_entity.pdbx_description
1 polymer ?
#
loop_
_entity_poly.entity_id
_entity_poly.type
_entity_poly.pdbx_seq_one_letter_code
_entity_poly.pdbx_strand_id
1 'polypeptide(L)'
;RSGRKAQYLIRLEEKQKLRFHYGITEQQLLNYVRIARKAKGQTGQVLLQLLEMRLDNILFRLGMAPTIPGARQLVNHRHILVNGRIVDIPSYRCKPQDIIMARDTQKSRDLIKNYLDSPSRKKLPKHLTLHPFPYKGLVNQIIDSKWVGLKINEVLVVEYYSRQT
;
A
#
# COMPACT_ATOMS: atom_id res chain seq x y z
N ARG A 1 -14.93 -35.00 -8.25
CA ARG A 1 -14.89 -34.13 -7.03
C ARG A 1 -13.55 -33.37 -6.83
N SER A 2 -12.48 -33.65 -7.59
CA SER A 2 -11.16 -32.99 -7.48
C SER A 2 -11.15 -31.50 -7.91
N GLY A 3 -11.80 -31.15 -9.02
CA GLY A 3 -11.73 -29.80 -9.59
C GLY A 3 -12.29 -28.65 -8.73
N ARG A 4 -13.31 -28.90 -7.90
CA ARG A 4 -13.87 -27.87 -7.00
C ARG A 4 -12.92 -27.49 -5.86
N LYS A 5 -12.15 -28.46 -5.35
CA LYS A 5 -11.10 -28.19 -4.33
C LYS A 5 -9.98 -27.36 -4.95
N ALA A 6 -9.58 -27.66 -6.19
CA ALA A 6 -8.58 -26.89 -6.92
C ALA A 6 -9.02 -25.42 -7.12
N GLN A 7 -10.27 -25.16 -7.55
CA GLN A 7 -10.77 -23.79 -7.74
C GLN A 7 -10.86 -22.97 -6.45
N TYR A 8 -11.15 -23.60 -5.30
CA TYR A 8 -11.11 -22.91 -4.01
C TYR A 8 -9.68 -22.55 -3.62
N LEU A 9 -8.74 -23.50 -3.76
CA LEU A 9 -7.33 -23.29 -3.42
C LEU A 9 -6.70 -22.16 -4.24
N ILE A 10 -6.95 -22.11 -5.55
CA ILE A 10 -6.45 -21.04 -6.43
C ILE A 10 -6.90 -19.65 -5.91
N ARG A 11 -8.19 -19.51 -5.55
CA ARG A 11 -8.73 -18.24 -5.03
C ARG A 11 -8.18 -17.90 -3.65
N LEU A 12 -8.02 -18.91 -2.79
CA LEU A 12 -7.40 -18.75 -1.49
C LEU A 12 -5.95 -18.25 -1.63
N GLU A 13 -5.17 -18.83 -2.54
CA GLU A 13 -3.78 -18.43 -2.80
C GLU A 13 -3.68 -16.97 -3.27
N GLU A 14 -4.50 -16.55 -4.25
CA GLU A 14 -4.51 -15.17 -4.73
C GLU A 14 -4.83 -14.18 -3.60
N LYS A 15 -5.82 -14.49 -2.77
CA LYS A 15 -6.14 -13.68 -1.58
C LYS A 15 -4.97 -13.64 -0.59
N GLN A 16 -4.30 -14.76 -0.34
CA GLN A 16 -3.16 -14.80 0.59
C GLN A 16 -1.98 -14.00 0.04
N LYS A 17 -1.68 -14.05 -1.26
CA LYS A 17 -0.65 -13.20 -1.89
C LYS A 17 -0.90 -11.72 -1.60
N LEU A 18 -2.14 -11.26 -1.79
CA LEU A 18 -2.53 -9.89 -1.50
C LEU A 18 -2.35 -9.56 -0.01
N ARG A 19 -2.84 -10.43 0.87
CA ARG A 19 -2.77 -10.23 2.33
C ARG A 19 -1.33 -10.10 2.82
N PHE A 20 -0.45 -10.99 2.38
CA PHE A 20 0.96 -10.98 2.77
C PHE A 20 1.74 -9.82 2.15
N HIS A 21 1.48 -9.50 0.87
CA HIS A 21 2.14 -8.37 0.21
C HIS A 21 1.90 -7.07 0.96
N TYR A 22 0.66 -6.74 1.29
CA TYR A 22 0.34 -5.51 2.05
C TYR A 22 0.45 -5.69 3.56
N GLY A 23 0.77 -6.89 4.05
CA GLY A 23 0.90 -7.23 5.48
C GLY A 23 -0.38 -7.03 6.29
N ILE A 24 -1.57 -7.11 5.70
CA ILE A 24 -2.84 -6.79 6.39
C ILE A 24 -3.45 -8.02 7.08
N THR A 25 -4.30 -7.80 8.07
CA THR A 25 -5.07 -8.90 8.68
C THR A 25 -6.27 -9.27 7.81
N GLU A 26 -6.81 -10.48 8.01
CA GLU A 26 -7.99 -10.93 7.25
C GLU A 26 -9.20 -10.02 7.48
N GLN A 27 -9.41 -9.59 8.73
CA GLN A 27 -10.50 -8.69 9.10
C GLN A 27 -10.34 -7.31 8.43
N GLN A 28 -9.12 -6.78 8.35
CA GLN A 28 -8.85 -5.54 7.62
C GLN A 28 -9.12 -5.70 6.13
N LEU A 29 -8.65 -6.79 5.52
CA LEU A 29 -8.89 -7.07 4.10
C LEU A 29 -10.40 -7.17 3.80
N LEU A 30 -11.13 -7.90 4.63
CA LEU A 30 -12.59 -8.04 4.50
C LEU A 30 -13.30 -6.68 4.60
N ASN A 31 -12.85 -5.79 5.48
CA ASN A 31 -13.37 -4.42 5.56
C ASN A 31 -13.07 -3.61 4.28
N TYR A 32 -11.88 -3.72 3.71
CA TYR A 32 -11.57 -3.09 2.42
C TYR A 32 -12.43 -3.62 1.28
N VAL A 33 -12.70 -4.93 1.25
CA VAL A 33 -13.62 -5.53 0.27
C VAL A 33 -15.03 -4.99 0.41
N ARG A 34 -15.54 -4.84 1.65
CA ARG A 34 -16.85 -4.22 1.91
C ARG A 34 -16.92 -2.77 1.42
N ILE A 35 -15.86 -1.99 1.64
CA ILE A 35 -15.76 -0.61 1.14
C ILE A 35 -15.73 -0.60 -0.39
N ALA A 36 -14.92 -1.46 -1.00
CA ALA A 36 -14.79 -1.57 -2.44
C ALA A 36 -16.12 -1.98 -3.13
N ARG A 37 -16.89 -2.89 -2.52
CA ARG A 37 -18.23 -3.29 -3.03
C ARG A 37 -19.24 -2.14 -3.03
N LYS A 38 -19.12 -1.19 -2.10
CA LYS A 38 -20.00 -0.01 -2.00
C LYS A 38 -19.57 1.12 -2.92
N ALA A 39 -18.32 1.12 -3.38
CA ALA A 39 -17.80 2.13 -4.26
C ALA A 39 -18.32 1.95 -5.69
N LYS A 40 -18.40 3.04 -6.44
CA LYS A 40 -18.71 2.98 -7.88
C LYS A 40 -17.49 2.45 -8.65
N GLY A 41 -17.71 1.52 -9.57
CA GLY A 41 -16.67 0.95 -10.43
C GLY A 41 -16.42 -0.54 -10.19
N GLN A 42 -15.34 -1.07 -10.76
CA GLN A 42 -14.98 -2.48 -10.60
C GLN A 42 -14.40 -2.73 -9.19
N THR A 43 -15.07 -3.57 -8.40
CA THR A 43 -14.70 -3.89 -7.00
C THR A 43 -13.23 -4.27 -6.84
N GLY A 44 -12.70 -5.11 -7.73
CA GLY A 44 -11.29 -5.55 -7.66
C GLY A 44 -10.30 -4.41 -7.85
N GLN A 45 -10.57 -3.51 -8.81
CA GLN A 45 -9.73 -2.34 -9.06
C GLN A 45 -9.77 -1.36 -7.88
N VAL A 46 -10.97 -1.09 -7.35
CA VAL A 46 -11.12 -0.22 -6.17
C VAL A 46 -10.43 -0.82 -4.95
N LEU A 47 -10.51 -2.14 -4.74
CA LEU A 47 -9.80 -2.82 -3.66
C LEU A 47 -8.29 -2.58 -3.75
N LEU A 48 -7.69 -2.76 -4.93
CA LEU A 48 -6.27 -2.51 -5.12
C LEU A 48 -5.91 -1.04 -4.91
N GLN A 49 -6.74 -0.11 -5.38
CA GLN A 49 -6.56 1.32 -5.12
C GLN A 49 -6.56 1.63 -3.62
N LEU A 50 -7.50 1.06 -2.86
CA LEU A 50 -7.57 1.26 -1.41
C LEU A 50 -6.31 0.77 -0.68
N LEU A 51 -5.73 -0.33 -1.14
CA LEU A 51 -4.54 -0.94 -0.53
C LEU A 51 -3.26 -0.21 -0.92
N GLU A 52 -3.12 0.18 -2.18
CA GLU A 52 -1.94 0.90 -2.65
C GLU A 52 -1.86 2.32 -2.07
N MET A 53 -3.00 2.96 -1.81
CA MET A 53 -3.08 4.31 -1.25
C MET A 53 -2.86 4.39 0.28
N ARG A 54 -2.45 3.29 0.92
CA ARG A 54 -2.08 3.29 2.34
C ARG A 54 -0.72 3.96 2.56
N LEU A 55 -0.54 4.64 3.70
CA LEU A 55 0.68 5.35 4.04
C LEU A 55 1.91 4.44 4.09
N ASP A 56 1.80 3.28 4.73
CA ASP A 56 2.89 2.29 4.79
C ASP A 56 3.35 1.83 3.40
N ASN A 57 2.39 1.56 2.53
CA ASN A 57 2.67 1.14 1.17
C ASN A 57 3.26 2.28 0.33
N ILE A 58 2.76 3.51 0.45
CA ILE A 58 3.31 4.67 -0.28
C ILE A 58 4.74 4.95 0.14
N LEU A 59 5.07 4.88 1.44
CA LEU A 59 6.45 5.04 1.92
C LEU A 59 7.40 4.00 1.33
N PHE A 60 6.95 2.74 1.26
CA PHE A 60 7.70 1.67 0.60
C PHE A 60 7.86 1.94 -0.91
N ARG A 61 6.79 2.37 -1.59
CA ARG A 61 6.82 2.70 -3.02
C ARG A 61 7.74 3.89 -3.34
N LEU A 62 7.79 4.89 -2.46
CA LEU A 62 8.69 6.04 -2.55
C LEU A 62 10.17 5.68 -2.29
N GLY A 63 10.45 4.46 -1.79
CA GLY A 63 11.80 4.04 -1.42
C GLY A 63 12.30 4.63 -0.10
N MET A 64 11.41 5.22 0.72
CA MET A 64 11.76 5.76 2.03
C MET A 64 11.93 4.66 3.10
N ALA A 65 11.54 3.42 2.77
CA ALA A 65 11.66 2.25 3.62
C ALA A 65 12.03 1.03 2.78
N PRO A 66 12.80 0.06 3.34
CA PRO A 66 13.26 -1.12 2.59
C PRO A 66 12.14 -2.15 2.36
N THR A 67 11.21 -2.25 3.30
CA THR A 67 10.09 -3.21 3.28
C THR A 67 8.83 -2.56 3.87
N ILE A 68 7.65 -3.12 3.58
CA ILE A 68 6.38 -2.63 4.13
C ILE A 68 6.36 -2.73 5.68
N PRO A 69 6.81 -3.83 6.32
CA PRO A 69 6.96 -3.86 7.79
C PRO A 69 7.89 -2.76 8.34
N GLY A 70 9.00 -2.47 7.66
CA GLY A 70 9.88 -1.36 8.03
C GLY A 70 9.19 0.00 7.90
N ALA A 71 8.42 0.21 6.83
CA ALA A 71 7.61 1.42 6.66
C ALA A 71 6.60 1.61 7.80
N ARG A 72 5.95 0.52 8.23
CA ARG A 72 5.03 0.55 9.38
C ARG A 72 5.73 0.93 10.68
N GLN A 73 6.94 0.42 10.90
CA GLN A 73 7.73 0.79 12.08
C GLN A 73 8.01 2.29 12.10
N LEU A 74 8.41 2.87 10.97
CA LEU A 74 8.65 4.32 10.85
C LEU A 74 7.39 5.14 11.15
N VAL A 75 6.24 4.71 10.62
CA VAL A 75 4.95 5.36 10.88
C VAL A 75 4.58 5.26 12.36
N ASN A 76 4.54 4.05 12.92
CA ASN A 76 4.18 3.81 14.33
C ASN A 76 5.08 4.59 15.30
N HIS A 77 6.36 4.75 14.97
CA HIS A 77 7.34 5.48 15.79
C HIS A 77 7.34 7.00 15.53
N ARG A 78 6.34 7.54 14.82
CA ARG A 78 6.15 8.98 14.60
C ARG A 78 7.31 9.66 13.88
N HIS A 79 7.94 8.95 12.95
CA HIS A 79 8.99 9.50 12.08
C HIS A 79 8.45 10.19 10.81
N ILE A 80 7.15 10.05 10.53
CA ILE A 80 6.53 10.48 9.28
C ILE A 80 5.54 11.62 9.53
N LEU A 81 5.60 12.62 8.66
CA LEU A 81 4.65 13.72 8.58
C LEU A 81 3.84 13.60 7.29
N VAL A 82 2.53 13.82 7.38
CA VAL A 82 1.65 14.03 6.23
C VAL A 82 1.10 15.45 6.32
N ASN A 83 1.34 16.26 5.29
CA ASN A 83 0.96 17.68 5.24
C ASN A 83 1.43 18.46 6.49
N GLY A 84 2.62 18.15 6.99
CA GLY A 84 3.21 18.80 8.18
C GLY A 84 2.70 18.29 9.52
N ARG A 85 1.77 17.32 9.56
CA ARG A 85 1.24 16.73 10.80
C ARG A 85 1.77 15.32 11.00
N ILE A 86 2.06 14.95 12.24
CA ILE A 86 2.48 13.59 12.59
C ILE A 86 1.31 12.63 12.34
N VAL A 87 1.58 11.56 11.59
CA VAL A 87 0.65 10.45 11.39
C VAL A 87 1.32 9.17 11.84
N ASP A 88 0.73 8.51 12.83
CA ASP A 88 1.23 7.25 13.42
C ASP A 88 0.36 6.03 13.06
N ILE A 89 -0.54 6.18 12.09
CA ILE A 89 -1.44 5.12 11.62
C ILE A 89 -0.97 4.61 10.26
N PRO A 90 -0.42 3.38 10.15
CA PRO A 90 0.09 2.85 8.88
C PRO A 90 -1.01 2.65 7.82
N SER A 91 -2.24 2.37 8.27
CA SER A 91 -3.42 2.26 7.42
C SER A 91 -4.03 3.60 7.02
N TYR A 92 -3.40 4.73 7.35
CA TYR A 92 -3.85 6.05 6.90
C TYR A 92 -3.97 6.05 5.37
N ARG A 93 -5.12 6.47 4.87
CA ARG A 93 -5.40 6.53 3.43
C ARG A 93 -4.93 7.89 2.92
N CYS A 94 -3.84 7.89 2.17
CA CYS A 94 -3.34 9.09 1.53
C CYS A 94 -4.31 9.53 0.44
N LYS A 95 -4.45 10.85 0.30
CA LYS A 95 -5.23 11.49 -0.73
C LYS A 95 -4.31 12.04 -1.83
N PRO A 96 -4.84 12.27 -3.03
CA PRO A 96 -4.15 13.09 -4.00
C PRO A 96 -3.73 14.42 -3.39
N GLN A 97 -2.56 14.90 -3.79
CA GLN A 97 -1.87 16.10 -3.31
C GLN A 97 -1.33 16.01 -1.87
N ASP A 98 -1.45 14.86 -1.20
CA ASP A 98 -0.80 14.67 0.10
C ASP A 98 0.73 14.71 -0.05
N ILE A 99 1.34 15.48 0.85
CA ILE A 99 2.78 15.65 0.98
C ILE A 99 3.25 14.75 2.14
N ILE A 100 4.18 13.84 1.84
CA ILE A 100 4.77 12.92 2.80
C ILE A 100 6.22 13.33 3.05
N MET A 101 6.59 13.53 4.30
CA MET A 101 7.93 13.99 4.69
C MET A 101 8.44 13.24 5.91
N ALA A 102 9.77 13.20 6.05
CA ALA A 102 10.41 12.86 7.30
C ALA A 102 10.10 13.92 8.35
N ARG A 103 9.98 13.52 9.62
CA ARG A 103 9.99 14.47 10.73
C ARG A 103 11.35 15.18 10.82
N ASP A 104 11.34 16.44 11.24
CA ASP A 104 12.54 17.27 11.44
C ASP A 104 13.33 16.88 12.71
N THR A 105 13.68 15.61 12.81
CA THR A 105 14.64 15.12 13.80
C THR A 105 15.75 14.37 13.08
N GLN A 106 16.99 14.53 13.55
CA GLN A 106 18.17 13.95 12.93
C GLN A 106 18.00 12.43 12.70
N LYS A 107 17.54 11.71 13.74
CA LYS A 107 17.23 10.27 13.67
C LYS A 107 16.27 9.90 12.54
N SER A 108 15.19 10.67 12.33
CA SER A 108 14.20 10.37 11.28
C SER A 108 14.78 10.61 9.89
N ARG A 109 15.53 11.71 9.73
CA ARG A 109 16.16 12.08 8.45
C ARG A 109 17.23 11.08 8.07
N ASP A 110 18.07 10.65 9.02
CA ASP A 110 19.13 9.66 8.77
C ASP A 110 18.57 8.31 8.34
N LEU A 111 17.51 7.82 9.02
CA LEU A 111 16.85 6.57 8.64
C LEU A 111 16.36 6.61 7.20
N ILE A 112 15.64 7.67 6.80
CA ILE A 112 15.09 7.78 5.44
C ILE A 112 16.19 8.02 4.41
N LYS A 113 17.19 8.86 4.72
CA LYS A 113 18.32 9.15 3.84
C LYS A 113 19.11 7.88 3.51
N ASN A 114 19.42 7.07 4.51
CA ASN A 114 20.17 5.82 4.33
C ASN A 114 19.47 4.85 3.36
N TYR A 115 18.14 4.80 3.37
CA TYR A 115 17.38 3.96 2.44
C TYR A 115 17.23 4.59 1.06
N LEU A 116 17.03 5.91 1.02
CA LEU A 116 16.95 6.62 -0.24
C LEU A 116 18.27 6.50 -1.01
N ASP A 117 19.42 6.60 -0.37
CA ASP A 117 20.72 6.52 -1.05
C ASP A 117 21.10 5.09 -1.48
N SER A 118 20.28 4.09 -1.14
CA SER A 118 20.52 2.71 -1.55
C SER A 118 20.30 2.51 -3.07
N PRO A 119 21.18 1.74 -3.75
CA PRO A 119 21.11 1.50 -5.20
C PRO A 119 19.90 0.63 -5.62
N SER A 120 19.21 0.03 -4.66
CA SER A 120 18.10 -0.92 -4.86
C SER A 120 16.75 -0.25 -5.17
N ARG A 121 16.72 1.02 -5.58
CA ARG A 121 15.46 1.73 -5.86
C ARG A 121 14.71 1.10 -7.04
N LYS A 122 13.51 0.60 -6.76
CA LYS A 122 12.54 0.23 -7.80
C LYS A 122 12.06 1.50 -8.52
N LYS A 123 11.70 1.37 -9.80
CA LYS A 123 11.10 2.47 -10.57
C LYS A 123 9.87 3.01 -9.83
N LEU A 124 9.87 4.33 -9.61
CA LEU A 124 8.74 5.03 -9.01
C LEU A 124 7.52 4.95 -9.95
N PRO A 125 6.33 4.62 -9.43
CA PRO A 125 5.11 4.67 -10.23
C PRO A 125 4.72 6.13 -10.51
N LYS A 126 4.08 6.39 -11.64
CA LYS A 126 3.75 7.75 -12.12
C LYS A 126 2.86 8.58 -11.16
N HIS A 127 2.08 7.92 -10.31
CA HIS A 127 1.23 8.59 -9.33
C HIS A 127 2.00 9.16 -8.12
N LEU A 128 3.31 8.87 -8.01
CA LEU A 128 4.17 9.35 -6.94
C LEU A 128 5.34 10.14 -7.50
N THR A 129 5.64 11.25 -6.86
CA THR A 129 6.86 12.04 -7.12
C THR A 129 7.69 12.11 -5.86
N LEU A 130 9.00 11.97 -6.01
CA LEU A 130 9.96 12.14 -4.93
C LEU A 130 10.91 13.29 -5.28
N HIS A 131 10.96 14.30 -4.42
CA HIS A 131 11.94 15.37 -4.50
C HIS A 131 13.18 15.02 -3.65
N PRO A 132 14.40 14.99 -4.23
CA PRO A 132 15.61 14.56 -3.53
C PRO A 132 15.97 15.42 -2.32
N PHE A 133 15.65 16.72 -2.33
CA PHE A 133 15.89 17.63 -1.22
C PHE A 133 14.60 18.45 -1.03
N PRO A 134 13.92 18.44 0.13
CA PRO A 134 14.22 17.83 1.44
C PRO A 134 13.62 16.42 1.63
N TYR A 135 13.83 15.48 0.69
CA TYR A 135 13.23 14.14 0.72
C TYR A 135 11.70 14.16 0.88
N LYS A 136 11.05 14.93 -0.01
CA LYS A 136 9.60 15.15 0.01
C LYS A 136 8.92 14.23 -0.99
N GLY A 137 8.03 13.37 -0.51
CA GLY A 137 7.13 12.57 -1.33
C GLY A 137 5.84 13.34 -1.63
N LEU A 138 5.35 13.26 -2.85
CA LEU A 138 4.06 13.81 -3.27
C LEU A 138 3.21 12.70 -3.90
N VAL A 139 1.97 12.60 -3.45
CA VAL A 139 0.96 11.75 -4.07
C VAL A 139 0.24 12.57 -5.14
N ASN A 140 0.54 12.36 -6.42
CA ASN A 140 0.01 13.20 -7.50
C ASN A 140 -1.48 12.93 -7.75
N GLN A 141 -1.84 11.65 -7.80
CA GLN A 141 -3.18 11.20 -8.18
C GLN A 141 -3.49 9.84 -7.56
N ILE A 142 -4.75 9.40 -7.70
CA ILE A 142 -5.13 8.03 -7.37
C ILE A 142 -4.43 7.08 -8.35
N ILE A 143 -3.97 5.95 -7.83
CA ILE A 143 -3.30 4.92 -8.63
C ILE A 143 -4.25 4.29 -9.66
N ASP A 144 -3.75 4.08 -10.88
CA ASP A 144 -4.40 3.25 -11.89
C ASP A 144 -4.08 1.76 -11.62
N SER A 145 -5.04 0.87 -11.86
CA SER A 145 -4.88 -0.58 -11.66
C SER A 145 -3.66 -1.14 -12.41
N LYS A 146 -3.28 -0.53 -13.54
CA LYS A 146 -2.11 -0.91 -14.35
C LYS A 146 -0.76 -0.64 -13.67
N TRP A 147 -0.71 0.21 -12.65
CA TRP A 147 0.53 0.59 -11.96
C TRP A 147 0.74 -0.15 -10.65
N VAL A 148 -0.17 -1.06 -10.30
CA VAL A 148 -0.03 -1.96 -9.15
C VAL A 148 1.17 -2.86 -9.38
N GLY A 149 2.14 -2.82 -8.48
CA GLY A 149 3.40 -3.57 -8.64
C GLY A 149 3.33 -5.05 -8.28
N LEU A 150 2.12 -5.58 -8.04
CA LEU A 150 1.86 -6.98 -7.73
C LEU A 150 1.08 -7.61 -8.88
N LYS A 151 1.61 -8.69 -9.48
CA LYS A 151 0.86 -9.51 -10.44
C LYS A 151 -0.17 -10.33 -9.66
N ILE A 152 -1.42 -9.90 -9.71
CA ILE A 152 -2.53 -10.55 -9.03
C ILE A 152 -3.76 -10.58 -9.93
N ASN A 153 -4.61 -11.59 -9.77
CA ASN A 153 -5.92 -11.60 -10.37
C ASN A 153 -6.97 -11.15 -9.33
N GLU A 154 -7.36 -9.88 -9.39
CA GLU A 154 -8.32 -9.28 -8.46
C GLU A 154 -9.71 -9.92 -8.50
N VAL A 155 -10.11 -10.49 -9.65
CA VAL A 155 -11.42 -11.15 -9.82
C VAL A 155 -11.52 -12.35 -8.89
N LEU A 156 -10.46 -13.16 -8.82
CA LEU A 156 -10.40 -14.35 -7.97
C LEU A 156 -10.50 -14.01 -6.47
N VAL A 157 -9.95 -12.86 -6.07
CA VAL A 157 -10.05 -12.36 -4.69
C VAL A 157 -11.49 -11.93 -4.38
N VAL A 158 -12.15 -11.21 -5.30
CA VAL A 158 -13.55 -10.80 -5.11
C VAL A 158 -14.47 -12.03 -5.05
N GLU A 159 -14.28 -13.00 -5.95
CA GLU A 159 -15.05 -14.26 -5.96
C GLU A 159 -14.92 -15.05 -4.66
N TYR A 160 -13.73 -15.06 -4.04
CA TYR A 160 -13.51 -15.72 -2.76
C TYR A 160 -14.47 -15.17 -1.70
N TYR A 161 -14.53 -13.85 -1.55
CA TYR A 161 -15.39 -13.19 -0.57
C TYR A 161 -16.87 -13.20 -0.93
N SER A 162 -17.23 -13.37 -2.21
CA SER A 162 -18.66 -13.44 -2.62
C SER A 162 -19.31 -14.77 -2.26
N ARG A 163 -18.53 -15.80 -1.90
CA ARG A 163 -19.05 -17.12 -1.48
C ARG A 163 -19.00 -17.34 0.04
N GLN A 164 -18.38 -16.42 0.79
CA GLN A 164 -18.26 -16.49 2.25
C GLN A 164 -19.24 -15.56 2.98
N THR A 165 -19.85 -14.61 2.27
CA THR A 165 -20.95 -13.77 2.73
C THR A 165 -22.22 -14.21 2.05
#